data_AF-A0A2G9UDE1-F1
#
_entry.id   AF-A0A2G9UDE1-F1
#
_cell.length_a   1.000
_cell.length_b   1.000
_cell.length_c   1.000
_cell.angle_alpha   90.00
_cell.angle_beta   90.00
_cell.angle_gamma   90.00
#
_symmetry.space_group_name_H-M   'P 1'
#
loop_
_entity.id
_entity.type
_entity.pdbx_description
1 polymer ?
#
loop_
_entity_poly.entity_id
_entity_poly.type
_entity_poly.pdbx_seq_one_letter_code
_entity_poly.pdbx_strand_id
1 'polypeptide(L)'
;MPPQDVVATDLSDEKVLKNKPKVHEYVLDYTNCEIGSQCSMTLNITKDMQGEVYIYYYLENYFQNHRRYVKSRNDRQYLGNLMDVSDCEPFAYDDNKIPIAPCGAIANSKFNDTYDLFYIENGVRFPVPVTKDGVLWDVDKNKKFKNPPIPPSGNLCDAFKPVYTLRVQTPDRNSINFDEAVHMEA
;
A
#
# COMPACT_ATOMS: atom_id res chain seq x y z
N MET A 1 24.45 14.45 8.09
CA MET A 1 23.89 13.12 8.46
C MET A 1 24.57 12.12 7.54
N PRO A 2 25.43 11.22 8.05
CA PRO A 2 26.19 10.30 7.21
C PRO A 2 25.26 9.22 6.61
N PRO A 3 25.67 8.58 5.50
CA PRO A 3 24.85 7.58 4.83
C PRO A 3 24.62 6.39 5.76
N GLN A 4 23.39 5.87 5.79
CA GLN A 4 23.17 4.54 6.36
C GLN A 4 23.83 3.52 5.41
N ASP A 5 24.95 2.96 5.85
CA ASP A 5 25.57 1.82 5.19
C ASP A 5 24.56 0.67 5.19
N VAL A 6 24.07 0.29 4.01
CA VAL A 6 23.40 -1.00 3.80
C VAL A 6 24.49 -2.05 3.93
N VAL A 7 24.70 -2.55 5.15
CA VAL A 7 25.59 -3.67 5.39
C VAL A 7 24.89 -4.93 4.87
N ALA A 8 25.20 -5.31 3.63
CA ALA A 8 24.92 -6.65 3.14
C ALA A 8 25.76 -7.62 3.98
N THR A 9 25.14 -8.24 4.98
CA THR A 9 25.77 -9.27 5.80
C THR A 9 25.77 -10.58 5.00
N ASP A 10 26.96 -11.13 4.80
CA ASP A 10 27.14 -12.44 4.16
C ASP A 10 26.42 -13.52 4.97
N LEU A 11 25.39 -14.12 4.38
CA LEU A 11 24.55 -15.14 5.00
C LEU A 11 25.26 -16.50 5.15
N SER A 12 26.51 -16.62 4.70
CA SER A 12 27.31 -17.86 4.82
C SER A 12 27.98 -18.04 6.19
N ASP A 13 27.91 -17.05 7.08
CA ASP A 13 28.61 -17.07 8.37
C ASP A 13 27.70 -17.60 9.51
N GLU A 14 27.89 -18.85 9.94
CA GLU A 14 27.09 -19.54 10.98
C GLU A 14 27.01 -18.78 12.32
N LYS A 15 28.00 -17.94 12.62
CA LYS A 15 28.02 -17.10 13.84
C LYS A 15 27.02 -15.94 13.79
N VAL A 16 26.70 -15.44 12.58
CA VAL A 16 25.73 -14.37 12.36
C VAL A 16 24.30 -14.88 12.52
N LEU A 17 24.03 -16.14 12.13
CA LEU A 17 22.72 -16.77 12.29
C LEU A 17 22.32 -17.00 13.76
N LYS A 18 23.28 -17.22 14.66
CA LYS A 18 23.01 -17.45 16.10
C LYS A 18 22.59 -16.20 16.88
N ASN A 19 22.90 -15.01 16.37
CA ASN A 19 22.58 -13.72 16.99
C ASN A 19 21.44 -12.97 16.30
N LYS A 20 20.65 -13.63 15.43
CA LYS A 20 19.46 -12.98 14.85
C LYS A 20 18.40 -12.77 15.94
N PRO A 21 17.85 -11.54 16.07
CA PRO A 21 16.71 -11.32 16.95
C PRO A 21 15.57 -12.26 16.56
N LYS A 22 14.99 -12.91 17.56
CA LYS A 22 13.88 -13.84 17.35
C LYS A 22 12.62 -13.02 17.04
N VAL A 23 12.19 -13.06 15.79
CA VAL A 23 10.93 -12.42 15.36
C VAL A 23 9.76 -13.18 15.97
N HIS A 24 8.80 -12.42 16.51
CA HIS A 24 7.53 -12.94 17.00
C HIS A 24 6.41 -12.46 16.10
N GLU A 25 5.70 -13.41 15.50
CA GLU A 25 4.59 -13.15 14.58
C GLU A 25 3.29 -13.68 15.18
N TYR A 26 2.23 -12.90 15.03
CA TYR A 26 0.89 -13.25 15.44
C TYR A 26 -0.04 -13.04 14.25
N VAL A 27 -0.75 -14.10 13.86
CA VAL A 27 -1.59 -14.11 12.66
C VAL A 27 -3.06 -14.17 13.09
N LEU A 28 -3.88 -13.38 12.42
CA LEU A 28 -5.32 -13.33 12.62
C LEU A 28 -6.02 -13.56 11.28
N ASP A 29 -6.76 -14.65 11.16
CA ASP A 29 -7.63 -14.91 10.00
C ASP A 29 -9.00 -14.24 10.23
N TYR A 30 -9.39 -13.39 9.29
CA TYR A 30 -10.65 -12.66 9.29
C TYR A 30 -11.49 -12.93 8.04
N THR A 31 -11.22 -14.01 7.31
CA THR A 31 -11.92 -14.38 6.05
C THR A 31 -13.44 -14.56 6.24
N ASN A 32 -13.89 -14.93 7.44
CA ASN A 32 -15.31 -15.12 7.74
C ASN A 32 -16.06 -13.82 8.07
N CYS A 33 -15.40 -12.67 8.02
CA CYS A 33 -16.04 -11.38 8.19
C CYS A 33 -16.90 -11.04 6.96
N GLU A 34 -18.09 -10.48 7.19
CA GLU A 34 -19.00 -10.10 6.12
C GLU A 34 -18.49 -8.87 5.36
N ILE A 35 -18.57 -8.91 4.03
CA ILE A 35 -18.12 -7.83 3.16
C ILE A 35 -18.93 -6.56 3.44
N GLY A 36 -18.25 -5.44 3.66
CA GLY A 36 -18.88 -4.15 3.94
C GLY A 36 -19.39 -3.98 5.37
N SER A 37 -19.07 -4.92 6.27
CA SER A 37 -19.41 -4.85 7.69
C SER A 37 -18.18 -4.55 8.56
N GLN A 38 -18.41 -4.06 9.78
CA GLN A 38 -17.34 -3.94 10.78
C GLN A 38 -17.17 -5.29 11.48
N CYS A 39 -15.94 -5.83 11.45
CA CYS A 39 -15.61 -7.07 12.13
C CYS A 39 -14.75 -6.80 13.36
N SER A 40 -15.05 -7.47 14.48
CA SER A 40 -14.29 -7.35 15.72
C SER A 40 -13.63 -8.68 16.06
N MET A 41 -12.30 -8.67 16.14
CA MET A 41 -11.48 -9.85 16.39
C MET A 41 -10.53 -9.58 17.55
N THR A 42 -10.16 -10.63 18.29
CA THR A 42 -9.23 -10.51 19.43
C THR A 42 -7.96 -11.27 19.14
N LEU A 43 -6.82 -10.57 19.16
CA LEU A 43 -5.49 -11.15 19.02
C LEU A 43 -4.89 -11.37 20.41
N ASN A 44 -4.51 -12.61 20.73
CA ASN A 44 -3.89 -12.93 22.01
C ASN A 44 -2.37 -12.84 21.92
N ILE A 45 -1.82 -11.69 22.30
CA ILE A 45 -0.38 -11.43 22.32
C ILE A 45 0.21 -11.95 23.63
N THR A 46 0.98 -13.03 23.54
CA THR A 46 1.54 -13.74 24.71
C THR A 46 2.91 -13.25 25.15
N LYS A 47 3.57 -12.41 24.32
CA LYS A 47 4.91 -11.88 24.56
C LYS A 47 4.99 -10.44 24.09
N ASP A 48 5.75 -9.64 24.82
CA ASP A 48 6.01 -8.26 24.44
C ASP A 48 6.74 -8.20 23.10
N MET A 49 6.24 -7.37 22.20
CA MET A 49 6.88 -7.06 20.93
C MET A 49 7.94 -5.99 21.18
N GLN A 50 9.22 -6.36 21.05
CA GLN A 50 10.35 -5.45 21.25
C GLN A 50 10.82 -4.89 19.91
N GLY A 51 11.06 -3.57 19.85
CA GLY A 51 11.51 -2.87 18.65
C GLY A 51 10.37 -2.40 17.75
N GLU A 52 10.64 -2.31 16.46
CA GLU A 52 9.66 -1.88 15.45
C GLU A 52 8.66 -3.00 15.16
N VAL A 53 7.37 -2.66 15.21
CA VAL A 53 6.27 -3.57 14.94
C VAL A 53 5.67 -3.25 13.58
N TYR A 54 5.52 -4.28 12.76
CA TYR A 54 4.98 -4.17 11.41
C TYR A 54 3.65 -4.92 11.34
N ILE A 55 2.71 -4.36 10.57
CA ILE A 55 1.42 -4.97 10.31
C ILE A 55 1.37 -5.29 8.82
N TYR A 56 1.04 -6.53 8.50
CA TYR A 56 0.90 -7.01 7.13
C TYR A 56 -0.53 -7.49 6.92
N TYR A 57 -1.10 -7.16 5.76
CA TYR A 57 -2.26 -7.88 5.25
C TYR A 57 -1.77 -9.03 4.38
N TYR A 58 -2.49 -10.15 4.43
CA TYR A 58 -2.16 -11.36 3.68
C TYR A 58 -3.37 -11.76 2.85
N LEU A 59 -3.15 -12.01 1.56
CA LEU A 59 -4.17 -12.44 0.62
C LEU A 59 -3.83 -13.84 0.12
N GLU A 60 -4.74 -14.78 0.35
CA GLU A 60 -4.64 -16.12 -0.21
C GLU A 60 -5.40 -16.22 -1.54
N ASN A 61 -4.95 -17.09 -2.44
CA ASN A 61 -5.57 -17.30 -3.76
C ASN A 61 -5.64 -16.04 -4.65
N TYR A 62 -4.70 -15.11 -4.46
CA TYR A 62 -4.57 -13.87 -5.21
C TYR A 62 -3.30 -13.87 -6.07
N PHE A 63 -3.46 -14.07 -7.38
CA PHE A 63 -2.35 -14.34 -8.31
C PHE A 63 -1.81 -13.07 -9.01
N GLN A 64 -1.09 -12.22 -8.26
CA GLN A 64 -0.48 -10.99 -8.80
C GLN A 64 0.56 -11.26 -9.90
N ASN A 65 1.17 -12.44 -9.93
CA ASN A 65 2.19 -12.80 -10.91
C ASN A 65 1.63 -13.15 -12.32
N HIS A 66 0.31 -13.15 -12.51
CA HIS A 66 -0.26 -13.48 -13.81
C HIS A 66 0.14 -12.46 -14.88
N ARG A 67 0.70 -12.91 -16.01
CA ARG A 67 1.31 -12.03 -17.04
C ARG A 67 0.42 -10.85 -17.48
N ARG A 68 -0.89 -11.07 -17.65
CA ARG A 68 -1.82 -9.98 -18.04
C ARG A 68 -2.09 -9.00 -16.91
N TYR A 69 -2.06 -9.47 -15.67
CA TYR A 69 -2.24 -8.63 -14.49
C TYR A 69 -1.03 -7.71 -14.30
N VAL A 70 0.18 -8.28 -14.31
CA VAL A 70 1.45 -7.53 -14.20
C VAL A 70 1.60 -6.47 -15.31
N LYS A 71 1.15 -6.81 -16.53
CA LYS A 71 1.19 -5.88 -17.67
C LYS A 71 0.13 -4.79 -17.62
N SER A 72 -0.95 -4.96 -16.86
CA SER A 72 -2.09 -4.04 -16.83
C SER A 72 -1.79 -2.88 -15.87
N ARG A 73 -0.88 -2.01 -16.28
CA ARG A 73 -0.46 -0.77 -15.60
C ARG A 73 0.30 0.15 -16.56
N ASN A 74 0.42 1.42 -16.20
CA ASN A 74 1.23 2.36 -16.98
C ASN A 74 2.19 3.16 -16.08
N ASP A 75 3.48 2.85 -16.18
CA ASP A 75 4.51 3.45 -15.32
C ASP A 75 4.68 4.97 -15.59
N ARG A 76 4.36 5.46 -16.80
CA ARG A 76 4.38 6.92 -17.08
C ARG A 76 3.22 7.64 -16.41
N GLN A 77 2.07 6.98 -16.28
CA GLN A 77 0.96 7.50 -15.51
C GLN A 77 1.31 7.58 -14.02
N TYR A 78 1.99 6.56 -13.49
CA TYR A 78 2.49 6.56 -12.11
C TYR A 78 3.53 7.67 -11.87
N LEU A 79 4.15 8.17 -12.92
CA LEU A 79 5.04 9.35 -12.89
C LEU A 79 4.30 10.70 -13.10
N GLY A 80 2.97 10.70 -13.14
CA GLY A 80 2.15 11.90 -13.23
C GLY A 80 1.65 12.25 -14.64
N ASN A 81 1.90 11.43 -15.66
CA ASN A 81 1.31 11.62 -16.99
C ASN A 81 -0.10 11.00 -17.05
N LEU A 82 -1.08 11.70 -16.50
CA LEU A 82 -2.43 11.16 -16.25
C LEU A 82 -3.15 10.61 -17.50
N MET A 83 -2.82 11.10 -18.69
CA MET A 83 -3.47 10.70 -19.94
C MET A 83 -2.85 9.45 -20.59
N ASP A 84 -1.67 9.02 -20.14
CA ASP A 84 -1.00 7.83 -20.67
C ASP A 84 -1.56 6.58 -20.00
N VAL A 85 -2.55 5.97 -20.65
CA VAL A 85 -3.18 4.70 -20.20
C VAL A 85 -2.85 3.54 -21.12
N SER A 86 -1.74 3.65 -21.87
CA SER A 86 -1.27 2.52 -22.69
C SER A 86 -0.97 1.32 -21.78
N ASP A 87 -1.31 0.12 -22.26
CA ASP A 87 -1.20 -1.15 -21.53
C ASP A 87 -2.13 -1.35 -20.32
N CYS A 88 -3.01 -0.40 -19.98
CA CYS A 88 -3.92 -0.51 -18.83
C CYS A 88 -5.24 -1.27 -19.06
N GLU A 89 -5.45 -1.86 -20.23
CA GLU A 89 -6.69 -2.59 -20.53
C GLU A 89 -6.92 -3.77 -19.55
N PRO A 90 -8.18 -4.06 -19.16
CA PRO A 90 -9.42 -3.37 -19.53
C PRO A 90 -9.74 -2.11 -18.70
N PHE A 91 -8.87 -1.73 -17.76
CA PHE A 91 -9.08 -0.64 -16.78
C PHE A 91 -8.38 0.66 -17.19
N ALA A 92 -8.34 0.93 -18.50
CA ALA A 92 -7.75 2.15 -19.05
C ALA A 92 -8.73 3.32 -18.99
N TYR A 93 -10.02 3.06 -19.16
CA TYR A 93 -11.09 4.07 -19.27
C TYR A 93 -12.32 3.68 -18.47
N ASP A 94 -13.07 4.69 -18.00
CA ASP A 94 -14.40 4.51 -17.44
C ASP A 94 -15.48 4.34 -18.53
N ASP A 95 -16.74 4.25 -18.10
CA ASP A 95 -17.90 4.12 -18.99
C ASP A 95 -18.07 5.33 -19.94
N ASN A 96 -17.56 6.51 -19.56
CA ASN A 96 -17.63 7.74 -20.34
C ASN A 96 -16.39 7.95 -21.25
N LYS A 97 -15.50 6.96 -21.36
CA LYS A 97 -14.24 7.04 -22.12
C LYS A 97 -13.25 8.07 -21.58
N ILE A 98 -13.34 8.37 -20.29
CA ILE A 98 -12.37 9.19 -19.58
C ILE A 98 -11.30 8.25 -19.02
N PRO A 99 -9.99 8.57 -19.19
CA PRO A 99 -8.91 7.76 -18.62
C PRO A 99 -9.11 7.52 -17.12
N ILE A 100 -8.72 6.36 -16.62
CA ILE A 100 -8.70 6.09 -15.18
C ILE A 100 -7.30 6.44 -14.65
N ALA A 101 -7.16 7.06 -13.48
CA ALA A 101 -5.87 7.27 -12.83
C ALA A 101 -5.96 6.94 -11.32
N PRO A 102 -5.13 6.02 -10.80
CA PRO A 102 -4.25 5.10 -11.53
C PRO A 102 -5.03 4.06 -12.35
N CYS A 103 -4.61 3.81 -13.60
CA CYS A 103 -5.19 2.80 -14.47
C CYS A 103 -4.60 1.40 -14.24
N GLY A 104 -5.30 0.40 -14.78
CA GLY A 104 -4.82 -0.97 -14.84
C GLY A 104 -5.34 -1.89 -13.73
N ALA A 105 -5.20 -3.20 -13.94
CA ALA A 105 -5.75 -4.23 -13.06
C ALA A 105 -5.13 -4.22 -11.67
N ILE A 106 -3.86 -3.85 -11.57
CA ILE A 106 -3.14 -3.77 -10.30
C ILE A 106 -3.78 -2.70 -9.42
N ALA A 107 -3.87 -1.49 -9.94
CA ALA A 107 -4.52 -0.36 -9.27
C ALA A 107 -6.00 -0.63 -8.94
N ASN A 108 -6.75 -1.22 -9.88
CA ASN A 108 -8.18 -1.47 -9.72
C ASN A 108 -8.52 -2.53 -8.66
N SER A 109 -7.56 -3.38 -8.29
CA SER A 109 -7.75 -4.46 -7.31
C SER A 109 -7.00 -4.21 -5.99
N LYS A 110 -6.68 -2.95 -5.72
CA LYS A 110 -6.07 -2.50 -4.47
C LYS A 110 -6.87 -2.98 -3.26
N PHE A 111 -6.15 -3.49 -2.27
CA PHE A 111 -6.68 -3.75 -0.94
C PHE A 111 -7.31 -2.49 -0.33
N ASN A 112 -8.53 -2.61 0.20
CA ASN A 112 -9.33 -1.48 0.67
C ASN A 112 -9.92 -1.68 2.08
N ASP A 113 -9.57 -2.75 2.80
CA ASP A 113 -10.00 -2.88 4.19
C ASP A 113 -9.24 -1.86 5.06
N THR A 114 -9.90 -1.46 6.15
CA THR A 114 -9.34 -0.56 7.16
C THR A 114 -9.40 -1.26 8.51
N TYR A 115 -8.32 -1.18 9.27
CA TYR A 115 -8.23 -1.78 10.60
C TYR A 115 -7.93 -0.70 11.65
N ASP A 116 -8.63 -0.80 12.78
CA ASP A 116 -8.36 -0.04 13.99
C ASP A 116 -7.90 -0.99 15.10
N LEU A 117 -6.73 -0.71 15.66
CA LEU A 117 -6.14 -1.55 16.71
C LEU A 117 -6.36 -0.93 18.08
N PHE A 118 -6.77 -1.76 19.03
CA PHE A 118 -6.95 -1.38 20.42
C PHE A 118 -6.30 -2.42 21.32
N TYR A 119 -5.60 -1.97 22.37
CA TYR A 119 -5.26 -2.83 23.50
C TYR A 119 -6.30 -2.65 24.59
N ILE A 120 -6.60 -3.73 25.31
CA ILE A 120 -7.63 -3.75 26.36
C ILE A 120 -6.93 -3.92 27.71
N GLU A 121 -7.15 -2.96 28.61
CA GLU A 121 -6.64 -3.01 29.98
C GLU A 121 -7.80 -2.72 30.93
N ASN A 122 -8.08 -3.64 31.87
CA ASN A 122 -9.19 -3.54 32.83
C ASN A 122 -10.56 -3.25 32.18
N GLY A 123 -10.82 -3.77 30.97
CA GLY A 123 -12.06 -3.56 30.23
C GLY A 123 -12.15 -2.23 29.48
N VAL A 124 -11.12 -1.38 29.57
CA VAL A 124 -11.03 -0.11 28.83
C VAL A 124 -10.23 -0.34 27.54
N ARG A 125 -10.70 0.23 26.43
CA ARG A 125 -10.04 0.18 25.13
C ARG A 125 -9.14 1.40 24.96
N PHE A 126 -7.88 1.16 24.63
CA PHE A 126 -6.90 2.18 24.32
C PHE A 126 -6.44 2.03 22.87
N PRO A 127 -6.48 3.09 22.04
CA PRO A 127 -6.07 3.00 20.65
C PRO A 127 -4.56 2.76 20.54
N VAL A 128 -4.17 1.83 19.67
CA VAL A 128 -2.77 1.62 19.28
C VAL A 128 -2.48 2.53 18.09
N PRO A 129 -1.58 3.52 18.20
CA PRO A 129 -1.23 4.37 17.07
C PRO A 129 -0.58 3.55 15.95
N VAL A 130 -1.07 3.70 14.72
CA VAL A 130 -0.50 3.09 13.52
C VAL A 130 -0.12 4.20 12.55
N THR A 131 1.04 4.08 11.91
CA THR A 131 1.47 4.96 10.83
C THR A 131 1.69 4.16 9.55
N LYS A 132 1.45 4.81 8.41
CA LYS A 132 1.81 4.32 7.07
C LYS A 132 3.12 4.94 6.59
N ASP A 133 3.75 5.81 7.37
CA ASP A 133 5.05 6.37 7.04
C ASP A 133 6.13 5.29 7.09
N GLY A 134 7.05 5.31 6.12
CA GLY A 134 8.18 4.38 6.07
C GLY A 134 7.87 2.98 5.51
N VAL A 135 6.64 2.71 5.08
CA VAL A 135 6.27 1.41 4.49
C VAL A 135 6.69 1.26 3.01
N LEU A 136 6.95 2.38 2.33
CA LEU A 136 7.41 2.41 0.94
C LEU A 136 8.89 2.73 0.88
N TRP A 137 9.65 1.98 0.09
CA TRP A 137 11.06 2.25 -0.14
C TRP A 137 11.28 3.63 -0.76
N ASP A 138 12.33 4.32 -0.31
CA ASP A 138 12.68 5.65 -0.81
C ASP A 138 12.90 5.66 -2.34
N VAL A 139 13.43 4.57 -2.89
CA VAL A 139 13.65 4.46 -4.34
C VAL A 139 12.33 4.49 -5.10
N ASP A 140 11.33 3.74 -4.64
CA ASP A 140 10.01 3.67 -5.29
C ASP A 140 9.28 5.00 -5.14
N LYS A 141 9.29 5.55 -3.91
CA LYS A 141 8.74 6.87 -3.60
C LYS A 141 9.33 7.98 -4.48
N ASN A 142 10.63 7.96 -4.73
CA ASN A 142 11.31 9.06 -5.42
C ASN A 142 11.39 8.86 -6.95
N LYS A 143 11.34 7.61 -7.44
CA LYS A 143 11.59 7.30 -8.86
C LYS A 143 10.42 6.70 -9.60
N LYS A 144 9.46 6.05 -8.94
CA LYS A 144 8.38 5.31 -9.60
C LYS A 144 7.02 5.99 -9.46
N PHE A 145 6.76 6.61 -8.30
CA PHE A 145 5.47 7.22 -8.00
C PHE A 145 5.60 8.73 -7.83
N LYS A 146 4.94 9.50 -8.68
CA LYS A 146 4.93 10.96 -8.63
C LYS A 146 3.56 11.51 -8.95
N ASN A 147 3.23 12.60 -8.26
CA ASN A 147 2.05 13.38 -8.58
C ASN A 147 2.21 14.10 -9.92
N PRO A 148 1.09 14.34 -10.63
CA PRO A 148 1.08 15.22 -11.79
C PRO A 148 1.55 16.64 -11.42
N PRO A 149 2.09 17.41 -12.38
CA PRO A 149 2.49 18.79 -12.14
C PRO A 149 1.28 19.64 -11.72
N ILE A 150 1.46 20.45 -10.68
CA ILE A 150 0.41 21.34 -10.18
C ILE A 150 0.27 22.54 -11.14
N PRO A 151 -0.95 22.89 -11.60
CA PRO A 151 -1.19 24.07 -12.41
C PRO A 151 -0.74 25.37 -11.70
N PRO A 152 -0.33 26.43 -12.43
CA PRO A 152 0.26 27.65 -11.84
C PRO A 152 -0.57 28.38 -10.77
N SER A 153 -1.89 28.16 -10.73
CA SER A 153 -2.80 28.74 -9.74
C SER A 153 -3.74 27.70 -9.13
N GLY A 154 -3.33 26.42 -9.18
CA GLY A 154 -4.12 25.30 -8.70
C GLY A 154 -3.48 24.58 -7.53
N ASN A 155 -4.16 23.53 -7.10
CA ASN A 155 -3.70 22.54 -6.15
C ASN A 155 -3.62 21.15 -6.83
N LEU A 156 -3.32 20.12 -6.06
CA LEU A 156 -3.23 18.77 -6.60
C LEU A 156 -4.58 18.27 -7.15
N CYS A 157 -5.71 18.62 -6.54
CA CYS A 157 -7.03 18.29 -7.09
C CYS A 157 -7.24 18.92 -8.47
N ASP A 158 -6.72 20.14 -8.67
CA ASP A 158 -6.74 20.80 -9.99
C ASP A 158 -5.87 20.07 -11.02
N ALA A 159 -4.76 19.45 -10.62
CA ALA A 159 -3.93 18.67 -11.50
C ALA A 159 -4.63 17.39 -12.00
N PHE A 160 -5.50 16.80 -11.18
CA PHE A 160 -6.34 15.67 -11.58
C PHE A 160 -7.61 16.09 -12.34
N LYS A 161 -7.82 17.41 -12.58
CA LYS A 161 -8.99 17.90 -13.32
C LYS A 161 -9.27 17.29 -14.68
N PRO A 162 -8.26 17.09 -15.52
CA PRO A 162 -8.45 16.55 -16.86
C PRO A 162 -9.04 15.12 -16.88
N VAL A 163 -9.10 14.45 -15.73
CA VAL A 163 -9.48 13.04 -15.57
C VAL A 163 -10.71 12.90 -14.63
N TYR A 164 -11.58 13.93 -14.57
CA TYR A 164 -12.65 14.10 -13.56
C TYR A 164 -13.85 13.13 -13.62
N THR A 165 -13.62 11.83 -13.80
CA THR A 165 -14.60 10.80 -13.39
C THR A 165 -14.00 9.72 -12.50
N LEU A 166 -12.99 10.09 -11.70
CA LEU A 166 -12.48 9.15 -10.72
C LEU A 166 -13.41 9.08 -9.50
N ARG A 167 -13.93 7.87 -9.29
CA ARG A 167 -13.79 7.20 -8.00
C ARG A 167 -12.30 7.27 -7.61
N VAL A 168 -11.86 8.40 -7.05
CA VAL A 168 -10.75 8.36 -6.11
C VAL A 168 -11.30 7.50 -4.99
N GLN A 169 -10.99 6.21 -5.02
CA GLN A 169 -11.43 5.23 -4.04
C GLN A 169 -10.62 5.47 -2.77
N THR A 170 -10.80 6.63 -2.16
CA THR A 170 -10.58 6.97 -0.75
C THR A 170 -10.82 8.47 -0.55
N PRO A 171 -11.41 8.91 0.59
CA PRO A 171 -11.63 10.31 0.90
C PRO A 171 -10.35 11.09 1.22
N ASP A 172 -9.21 10.42 1.36
CA ASP A 172 -7.92 11.03 1.69
C ASP A 172 -7.25 11.58 0.43
N ARG A 173 -7.78 12.71 0.01
CA ARG A 173 -7.23 13.60 -1.01
C ARG A 173 -5.82 13.99 -0.58
N ASN A 174 -4.81 13.42 -1.22
CA ASN A 174 -3.59 14.08 -1.70
C ASN A 174 -2.53 12.99 -1.97
N SER A 175 -2.13 12.86 -3.23
CA SER A 175 -1.08 11.98 -3.76
C SER A 175 -1.45 10.53 -4.05
N ILE A 176 -0.67 9.88 -4.93
CA ILE A 176 -0.58 8.41 -4.96
C ILE A 176 -0.36 7.98 -3.52
N ASN A 177 -1.37 7.36 -2.91
CA ASN A 177 -1.36 7.05 -1.50
C ASN A 177 -0.29 5.96 -1.24
N PHE A 178 0.39 5.99 -0.09
CA PHE A 178 1.41 4.99 0.24
C PHE A 178 0.87 3.57 0.10
N ASP A 179 -0.39 3.31 0.49
CA ASP A 179 -1.04 2.01 0.31
C ASP A 179 -1.20 1.61 -1.17
N GLU A 180 -1.45 2.59 -2.04
CA GLU A 180 -1.54 2.34 -3.49
C GLU A 180 -0.18 1.93 -4.03
N ALA A 181 0.87 2.68 -3.67
CA ALA A 181 2.23 2.38 -4.10
C ALA A 181 2.73 1.02 -3.57
N VAL A 182 2.44 0.68 -2.30
CA VAL A 182 2.77 -0.64 -1.74
C VAL A 182 2.08 -1.75 -2.52
N HIS A 183 0.79 -1.60 -2.83
CA HIS A 183 0.06 -2.60 -3.61
C HIS A 183 0.54 -2.69 -5.06
N MET A 184 0.96 -1.58 -5.67
CA MET A 184 1.47 -1.53 -7.05
C MET A 184 2.87 -2.15 -7.22
N GLU A 185 3.62 -2.31 -6.13
CA GLU A 185 4.93 -2.97 -6.11
C GLU A 185 4.88 -4.45 -5.72
N ALA A 186 3.79 -4.89 -5.09
CA ALA A 186 3.56 -6.29 -4.68
C ALA A 186 3.29 -7.22 -5.86
#